data_AF-A0A966ZGG6-F1
#
_entry.id   AF-A0A966ZGG6-F1
#
_cell.length_a   1.000
_cell.length_b   1.000
_cell.length_c   1.000
_cell.angle_alpha   90.00
_cell.angle_beta   90.00
_cell.angle_gamma   90.00
#
_symmetry.space_group_name_H-M   'P 1'
#
loop_
_entity.id
_entity.type
_entity.pdbx_description
1 polymer ?
#
loop_
_entity_poly.entity_id
_entity_poly.type
_entity_poly.pdbx_seq_one_letter_code
_entity_poly.pdbx_strand_id
1 'polypeptide(L)' 'MRSEEAEEVIRDLASWKIHTPGHRDVVAAIGIQRKHQVAWWDAMILNSALELDADILWSEDFSHGQTFCSLTVRNPFL' A
#
# COMPACT_ATOMS: atom_id res chain seq x y z
N MET A 1 -13.57 19.51 -4.40
CA MET A 1 -13.71 18.49 -5.46
C MET A 1 -15.15 18.03 -5.47
N ARG A 2 -15.81 18.11 -6.62
CA ARG A 2 -17.15 17.53 -6.81
C ARG A 2 -17.03 16.02 -7.00
N SER A 3 -18.11 15.27 -6.78
CA SER A 3 -18.10 13.81 -6.94
C SER A 3 -17.74 13.39 -8.37
N GLU A 4 -18.14 14.18 -9.38
CA GLU A 4 -17.83 13.94 -10.79
C GLU A 4 -16.33 14.07 -11.08
N GLU A 5 -15.68 15.13 -10.58
CA GLU A 5 -14.24 15.35 -10.73
C GLU A 5 -13.43 14.23 -10.05
N ALA A 6 -13.91 13.72 -8.90
CA ALA A 6 -13.28 12.61 -8.20
C ALA A 6 -13.35 11.32 -9.03
N GLU A 7 -14.47 11.07 -9.69
CA GLU A 7 -14.67 9.89 -10.53
C GLU A 7 -13.71 9.89 -11.74
N GLU A 8 -13.52 11.04 -12.39
CA GLU A 8 -12.57 11.18 -13.51
C GLU A 8 -11.14 10.85 -13.07
N VAL A 9 -10.70 11.37 -11.92
CA VAL A 9 -9.38 11.03 -11.36
C VAL A 9 -9.23 9.54 -11.10
N ILE A 10 -10.25 8.88 -10.54
CA ILE A 10 -10.21 7.43 -10.28
C ILE A 10 -10.16 6.64 -11.60
N ARG A 11 -10.84 7.09 -12.65
CA ARG A 11 -10.76 6.47 -13.98
C ARG A 11 -9.36 6.58 -14.58
N ASP A 12 -8.70 7.73 -14.41
CA ASP A 12 -7.32 7.91 -14.88
C ASP A 12 -6.35 6.99 -14.13
N LEU A 13 -6.49 6.87 -12.81
CA LEU A 13 -5.68 5.97 -11.99
C LEU A 13 -5.89 4.49 -12.33
N ALA A 14 -7.03 4.13 -12.91
CA ALA A 14 -7.29 2.76 -13.37
C ALA A 14 -6.33 2.29 -14.48
N SER A 15 -5.61 3.21 -15.13
CA SER A 15 -4.57 2.88 -16.11
C SER A 15 -3.27 2.35 -15.49
N TRP A 16 -3.09 2.48 -14.17
CA TRP A 16 -1.88 2.04 -13.48
C TRP A 16 -1.91 0.53 -13.18
N LYS A 17 -0.76 -0.03 -12.80
CA LYS A 17 -0.69 -1.41 -12.30
C LYS A 17 -1.40 -1.47 -10.94
N ILE A 18 -2.52 -2.18 -10.89
CA ILE A 18 -3.35 -2.32 -9.68
C ILE A 18 -3.21 -3.74 -9.14
N HIS A 19 -2.99 -3.85 -7.83
CA HIS A 19 -3.14 -5.11 -7.11
C HIS A 19 -4.58 -5.28 -6.65
N THR A 20 -5.15 -6.47 -6.85
CA THR A 20 -6.50 -6.80 -6.37
C THR A 20 -6.37 -7.95 -5.36
N PRO A 21 -6.28 -7.65 -4.04
CA PRO A 21 -6.04 -8.67 -3.02
C PRO A 21 -7.12 -9.76 -3.03
N GLY A 22 -6.69 -11.01 -3.09
CA GLY A 22 -7.50 -12.20 -2.88
C GLY A 22 -7.33 -12.79 -1.48
N HIS A 23 -7.91 -13.98 -1.27
CA HIS A 23 -7.86 -14.67 0.02
C HIS A 23 -6.43 -14.96 0.52
N ARG A 24 -5.49 -15.26 -0.39
CA ARG A 24 -4.09 -15.53 -0.05
C ARG A 24 -3.41 -14.28 0.52
N ASP A 25 -3.70 -13.13 -0.07
CA ASP A 25 -3.16 -11.83 0.33
C ASP A 25 -3.65 -11.42 1.72
N VAL A 26 -4.92 -11.69 2.01
CA VAL A 26 -5.49 -11.46 3.34
C VAL A 26 -4.75 -12.30 4.39
N VAL A 27 -4.47 -13.58 4.10
CA VAL A 27 -3.71 -14.44 5.03
C VAL A 27 -2.26 -13.98 5.18
N ALA A 28 -1.62 -13.54 4.09
CA ALA A 28 -0.26 -13.01 4.12
C ALA A 28 -0.17 -11.70 4.93
N ALA A 29 -1.15 -10.79 4.76
CA ALA A 29 -1.26 -9.56 5.55
C ALA A 29 -1.41 -9.83 7.05
N ILE A 30 -2.15 -10.88 7.47
CA ILE A 30 -2.19 -11.30 8.89
C ILE A 30 -0.78 -11.68 9.41
N GLY A 31 0.07 -12.25 8.56
CA GLY A 31 1.48 -12.49 8.87
C GLY A 31 2.25 -11.20 9.09
N ILE A 32 2.12 -10.23 8.19
CA ILE A 32 2.77 -8.92 8.27
C ILE A 32 2.33 -8.17 9.53
N GLN A 33 1.02 -8.11 9.78
CA GLN A 33 0.43 -7.47 10.95
C GLN A 33 1.05 -8.02 12.25
N ARG A 34 1.09 -9.35 12.41
CA ARG A 34 1.66 -9.99 13.60
C ARG A 34 3.16 -9.75 13.71
N LYS A 35 3.90 -9.79 12.61
CA LYS A 35 5.37 -9.62 12.62
C LYS A 35 5.78 -8.20 12.93
N HIS A 36 5.09 -7.22 12.35
CA HIS A 36 5.47 -5.81 12.40
C HIS A 36 4.61 -4.98 13.36
N GLN A 37 3.58 -5.57 13.97
CA GLN A 37 2.66 -4.89 14.92
C GLN A 37 2.04 -3.61 14.34
N VAL A 38 1.74 -3.63 13.04
CA VAL A 38 1.09 -2.53 12.31
C VAL A 38 -0.43 -2.67 12.34
N ALA A 39 -1.16 -1.62 11.98
CA ALA A 39 -2.61 -1.71 11.86
C ALA A 39 -3.01 -2.71 10.77
N TRP A 40 -4.22 -3.24 10.85
CA TRP A 40 -4.72 -4.24 9.90
C TRP A 40 -4.69 -3.73 8.44
N TRP A 41 -5.20 -2.52 8.19
CA TRP A 41 -5.23 -1.94 6.85
C TRP A 41 -3.83 -1.63 6.31
N ASP A 42 -2.92 -1.19 7.17
CA ASP A 42 -1.51 -1.00 6.86
C ASP A 42 -0.84 -2.29 6.41
N ALA A 43 -1.13 -3.41 7.09
CA ALA A 43 -0.62 -4.71 6.69
C ALA A 43 -1.12 -5.14 5.30
N MET A 44 -2.37 -4.82 4.94
CA MET A 44 -2.93 -5.09 3.61
C MET A 44 -2.26 -4.22 2.53
N ILE A 45 -1.97 -2.96 2.82
CA ILE A 45 -1.24 -2.04 1.93
C ILE A 45 0.19 -2.54 1.72
N LEU A 46 0.89 -2.88 2.80
CA LEU A 46 2.24 -3.44 2.75
C LEU A 46 2.28 -4.74 1.94
N ASN A 47 1.34 -5.66 2.18
CA ASN A 47 1.26 -6.88 1.38
C ASN A 47 1.07 -6.57 -0.11
N SER A 48 0.14 -5.66 -0.44
CA SER A 48 -0.13 -5.31 -1.84
C SER A 48 1.07 -4.65 -2.53
N ALA A 49 1.82 -3.81 -1.82
CA ALA A 49 3.04 -3.21 -2.34
C ALA A 49 4.11 -4.28 -2.60
N LEU A 50 4.26 -5.26 -1.70
CA LEU A 50 5.17 -6.39 -1.89
C LEU A 50 4.76 -7.28 -3.08
N GLU A 51 3.48 -7.63 -3.23
CA GLU A 51 2.96 -8.43 -4.36
C GLU A 51 3.05 -7.69 -5.70
N LEU A 52 3.14 -6.36 -5.68
CA LEU A 52 3.41 -5.56 -6.89
C LEU A 52 4.89 -5.51 -7.27
N ASP A 53 5.77 -6.09 -6.45
CA ASP A 53 7.23 -5.92 -6.50
C ASP A 53 7.63 -4.43 -6.40
N ALA A 54 6.94 -3.66 -5.57
CA ALA A 54 7.28 -2.25 -5.37
C ALA A 54 8.53 -2.10 -4.49
N ASP A 55 9.46 -1.24 -4.92
CA ASP A 55 10.64 -0.87 -4.12
C ASP A 55 10.32 0.22 -3.09
N ILE A 56 9.30 1.05 -3.36
CA ILE A 56 8.97 2.24 -2.56
C ILE A 56 7.48 2.26 -2.23
N LEU A 57 7.16 2.46 -0.95
CA LEU A 57 5.81 2.83 -0.49
C LEU A 57 5.78 4.32 -0.14
N TRP A 58 4.99 5.09 -0.88
CA TRP A 58 4.72 6.48 -0.51
C TRP A 58 3.63 6.53 0.54
N SER A 59 3.96 7.02 1.75
CA SER A 59 3.00 7.13 2.85
C SER A 59 3.47 8.13 3.89
N GLU A 60 2.51 8.85 4.49
CA GLU A 60 2.73 9.77 5.61
C GLU A 60 2.60 9.10 6.99
N ASP A 61 1.90 7.97 7.06
CA ASP A 61 1.58 7.28 8.33
C ASP A 61 2.75 6.44 8.86
N PHE A 62 3.67 6.04 7.99
CA PHE A 62 4.85 5.28 8.35
C PHE A 62 6.08 6.16 8.56
N SER A 63 7.06 5.63 9.30
CA SER A 63 8.34 6.31 9.47
C SER A 63 9.11 6.36 8.15
N HIS A 64 9.55 7.55 7.73
CA HIS A 64 10.38 7.70 6.53
C HIS A 64 11.67 6.87 6.66
N GLY A 65 11.99 6.10 5.62
CA GLY A 65 13.14 5.19 5.59
C GLY A 65 12.91 3.84 6.28
N GLN A 66 11.72 3.60 6.85
CA GLN A 66 11.35 2.28 7.36
C GLN A 66 11.31 1.26 6.23
N THR A 67 11.79 0.04 6.50
CA THR A 67 11.85 -1.04 5.51
C THR A 67 11.00 -2.23 5.92
N PHE A 68 10.34 -2.82 4.93
CA PHE A 68 9.56 -4.04 5.03
C PHE A 68 9.98 -4.98 3.89
N CYS A 69 10.81 -5.98 4.18
CA CYS A 69 11.43 -6.81 3.14
C CYS A 69 12.20 -5.94 2.12
N SER A 70 11.80 -5.94 0.84
CA SER A 70 12.37 -5.09 -0.22
C SER A 70 11.77 -3.69 -0.29
N LEU A 71 10.66 -3.45 0.40
CA LEU A 71 9.88 -2.21 0.32
C LEU A 71 10.44 -1.15 1.29
N THR A 72 10.74 0.04 0.78
CA THR A 72 11.16 1.19 1.59
C THR A 72 10.08 2.26 1.63
N VAL A 73 9.71 2.69 2.83
CA VAL A 73 8.75 3.79 3.01
C VAL A 73 9.42 5.12 2.73
N ARG A 74 8.77 5.96 1.93
CA ARG A 74 9.13 7.37 1.76
C ARG A 74 7.93 8.27 2.04
N ASN A 75 8.09 9.18 3.00
CA ASN A 75 7.14 10.26 3.21
C ASN A 75 7.28 11.30 2.08
N PRO A 76 6.19 11.65 1.35
CA PRO A 76 6.23 12.58 0.22
C PRO A 76 6.38 14.07 0.61
N PHE A 77 6.27 14.39 1.90
CA PHE A 77 6.32 15.77 2.42
C PHE A 77 7.65 16.13 3.12
N LEU A 78 8.64 15.24 3.08
CA LEU A 78 10.00 15.45 3.60
C LEU A 78 11.00 15.79 2.50
#